data_AF-A0A916QE72-F1
#
_entry.id   AF-A0A916QE72-F1
#
_cell.length_a   1.000
_cell.length_b   1.000
_cell.length_c   1.000
_cell.angle_alpha   90.00
_cell.angle_beta   90.00
_cell.angle_gamma   90.00
#
_symmetry.space_group_name_H-M   'P 1'
#
loop_
_entity.id
_entity.type
_entity.pdbx_description
1 polymer ?
#
loop_
_entity_poly.entity_id
_entity_poly.type
_entity_poly.pdbx_seq_one_letter_code
_entity_poly.pdbx_strand_id
1 'polypeptide(L)'
;MLKKRTFIPMILIAVLVGLTFTSTPGYALSEYEKVQQELKRVQQEAARKAREQREAERMLSKLQQEKNQTLRDLNRINADLEQNSLEMMELESQILDTENALMDANEQLAAVNKRIEERDELIRDRLRLMYKKGEVKYLEVLMNSASFSDFLDRMHYLNIIVKQDQKILEEQKADKIVKEEKQQEIATHLAMLEGMYAELEKKRIELEELRRQREVQIASIQSQEEHYEHISEEAERLVMELAAKEAELNKKAQALRAKAGKLAYPLPKKYRVSSNFGPRVDPITGKKGAHHSGIDIAAPGGTDILAAGDGVVLAAQWVNGYGNYVIIDHGDNEKGQSVWTLYAHMSKISTKKGAKVKAGEKIGEVGSTGRSTGNHLHFEVRINQVAVDPAPYIN
;
A
#
# COMPACT_ATOMS: atom_id res chain seq x y z
N MET A 1 -22.61 32.30 61.83
CA MET A 1 -22.63 33.54 61.02
C MET A 1 -23.19 33.24 59.63
N LEU A 2 -24.37 33.79 59.34
CA LEU A 2 -25.01 34.15 58.07
C LEU A 2 -24.64 33.45 56.74
N LYS A 3 -25.66 32.87 56.09
CA LYS A 3 -26.09 33.14 54.69
C LYS A 3 -27.44 32.42 54.44
N LYS A 4 -28.58 33.13 54.52
CA LYS A 4 -29.30 33.84 53.44
C LYS A 4 -29.63 32.94 52.21
N ARG A 5 -30.91 32.62 52.01
CA ARG A 5 -31.79 33.30 51.03
C ARG A 5 -33.20 32.70 51.02
N THR A 6 -34.16 33.61 50.87
CA THR A 6 -35.61 33.49 51.00
C THR A 6 -36.27 32.98 49.71
N PHE A 7 -37.25 32.10 49.91
CA PHE A 7 -38.32 31.69 48.98
C PHE A 7 -39.34 32.82 48.76
N ILE A 8 -39.81 33.02 47.52
CA ILE A 8 -41.18 33.50 47.18
C ILE A 8 -41.63 32.82 45.86
N PRO A 9 -42.92 32.42 45.70
CA PRO A 9 -43.34 31.33 44.83
C PRO A 9 -44.02 31.73 43.50
N MET A 10 -44.13 30.69 42.66
CA MET A 10 -45.01 30.44 41.52
C MET A 10 -46.37 31.17 41.51
N ILE A 11 -46.68 31.89 40.42
CA ILE A 11 -48.04 32.01 39.88
C ILE A 11 -47.99 31.84 38.35
N LEU A 12 -48.73 30.84 37.87
CA LEU A 12 -49.04 30.52 36.49
C LEU A 12 -49.77 31.69 35.78
N ILE A 13 -49.32 32.04 34.57
CA ILE A 13 -50.20 32.58 33.53
C ILE A 13 -49.98 31.74 32.27
N ALA A 14 -50.97 30.91 31.95
CA ALA A 14 -51.03 30.11 30.75
C ALA A 14 -51.36 31.00 29.54
N VAL A 15 -50.38 31.18 28.64
CA VAL A 15 -50.59 31.81 27.33
C VAL A 15 -50.90 30.71 26.32
N LEU A 16 -52.15 30.68 25.89
CA LEU A 16 -52.69 29.85 24.83
C LEU A 16 -52.16 30.37 23.47
N VAL A 17 -51.03 29.85 23.00
CA VAL A 17 -50.57 30.09 21.61
C VAL A 17 -51.07 28.97 20.73
N GLY A 18 -52.02 29.29 19.86
CA GLY A 18 -52.50 28.39 18.82
C GLY A 18 -51.37 27.97 17.88
N LEU A 19 -51.00 26.70 17.96
CA LEU A 19 -50.27 26.00 16.91
C LEU A 19 -51.19 25.86 15.71
N THR A 20 -51.10 26.80 14.78
CA THR A 20 -51.51 26.54 13.41
C THR A 20 -50.52 25.53 12.84
N PHE A 21 -50.92 24.26 12.84
CA PHE A 21 -50.32 23.26 11.96
C PHE A 21 -50.59 23.70 10.53
N THR A 22 -49.72 24.54 9.97
CA THR A 22 -49.59 24.66 8.52
C THR A 22 -48.96 23.36 8.06
N SER A 23 -49.77 22.47 7.49
CA SER A 23 -49.28 21.35 6.69
C SER A 23 -48.39 21.95 5.61
N THR A 24 -47.08 21.79 5.74
CA THR A 24 -46.19 21.99 4.61
C THR A 24 -46.61 20.95 3.57
N PRO A 25 -47.03 21.35 2.35
CA PRO A 25 -47.24 20.38 1.30
C PRO A 25 -45.89 19.70 1.06
N GLY A 26 -45.79 18.43 1.47
CA GLY A 26 -44.66 17.59 1.11
C GLY A 26 -44.72 17.44 -0.40
N TYR A 27 -43.90 18.21 -1.12
CA TYR A 27 -43.72 18.05 -2.56
C TYR A 27 -43.24 16.61 -2.80
N ALA A 28 -44.14 15.76 -3.30
CA ALA A 28 -43.78 14.42 -3.69
C ALA A 28 -42.79 14.52 -4.85
N LEU A 29 -41.55 14.05 -4.65
CA LEU A 29 -40.50 14.05 -5.68
C LEU A 29 -41.05 13.45 -6.98
N SER A 30 -40.80 14.13 -8.09
CA SER A 30 -41.21 13.62 -9.39
C SER A 30 -40.48 12.34 -9.75
N GLU A 31 -41.04 11.55 -10.67
CA GLU A 31 -40.42 10.29 -11.08
C GLU A 31 -39.01 10.51 -11.65
N TYR A 32 -38.78 11.63 -12.36
CA TYR A 32 -37.45 11.99 -12.85
C TYR A 32 -36.48 12.38 -11.73
N GLU A 33 -36.92 13.15 -10.73
CA GLU A 33 -36.09 13.51 -9.58
C GLU A 33 -35.71 12.28 -8.75
N LYS A 34 -36.62 11.32 -8.60
CA LYS A 34 -36.35 10.02 -7.96
C LYS A 34 -35.27 9.24 -8.72
N VAL A 35 -35.37 9.15 -10.06
CA VAL A 35 -34.37 8.47 -10.90
C VAL A 35 -33.01 9.19 -10.83
N GLN A 36 -32.97 10.53 -10.82
CA GLN A 36 -31.72 11.29 -10.68
C GLN A 36 -31.07 11.12 -9.30
N GLN A 37 -31.87 11.06 -8.24
CA GLN A 37 -31.37 10.79 -6.90
C GLN A 37 -30.81 9.37 -6.78
N GLU A 38 -31.48 8.39 -7.38
CA GLU A 38 -31.00 7.01 -7.43
C GLU A 38 -29.72 6.89 -8.26
N LEU A 39 -29.65 7.55 -9.43
CA LEU A 39 -28.44 7.60 -10.26
C LEU A 39 -27.23 8.13 -9.48
N LYS A 40 -27.42 9.23 -8.73
CA LYS A 40 -26.36 9.79 -7.88
C LYS A 40 -25.91 8.82 -6.78
N ARG A 41 -26.84 8.08 -6.17
CA ARG A 41 -26.51 7.05 -5.16
C ARG A 41 -25.71 5.91 -5.77
N VAL A 42 -26.15 5.38 -6.91
CA VAL A 42 -25.46 4.31 -7.64
C VAL A 42 -24.06 4.76 -8.07
N GLN A 43 -23.89 5.98 -8.58
CA GLN A 43 -22.58 6.52 -8.94
C GLN A 43 -21.65 6.68 -7.72
N GLN A 44 -22.18 7.12 -6.58
CA GLN A 44 -21.40 7.23 -5.35
C GLN A 44 -20.98 5.86 -4.83
N GLU A 45 -21.87 4.88 -4.88
CA GLU A 45 -21.60 3.50 -4.47
C GLU A 45 -20.59 2.83 -5.41
N ALA A 46 -20.72 3.00 -6.72
CA ALA A 46 -19.77 2.51 -7.71
C ALA A 46 -18.38 3.13 -7.51
N ALA A 47 -18.31 4.44 -7.25
CA ALA A 47 -17.05 5.11 -6.95
C ALA A 47 -16.42 4.62 -5.64
N ARG A 48 -17.22 4.24 -4.64
CA ARG A 48 -16.73 3.63 -3.39
C ARG A 48 -16.18 2.23 -3.65
N LYS A 49 -16.92 1.38 -4.36
CA LYS A 49 -16.48 0.01 -4.69
C LYS A 49 -15.25 -0.01 -5.61
N ALA A 50 -15.17 0.91 -6.57
CA ALA A 50 -13.97 1.06 -7.40
C ALA A 50 -12.73 1.52 -6.60
N ARG A 51 -12.91 2.27 -5.50
CA ARG A 51 -11.79 2.61 -4.59
C ARG A 51 -11.35 1.41 -3.78
N GLU A 52 -12.32 0.66 -3.25
CA GLU A 52 -12.09 -0.58 -2.49
C GLU A 52 -11.31 -1.60 -3.35
N GLN A 53 -11.71 -1.81 -4.60
CA GLN A 53 -10.98 -2.65 -5.56
C GLN A 53 -9.52 -2.18 -5.76
N ARG A 54 -9.31 -0.88 -6.02
CA ARG A 54 -7.96 -0.33 -6.22
C ARG A 54 -7.09 -0.45 -4.97
N GLU A 55 -7.68 -0.36 -3.78
CA GLU A 55 -6.98 -0.56 -2.53
C GLU A 55 -6.58 -2.03 -2.35
N ALA A 56 -7.47 -2.98 -2.65
CA ALA A 56 -7.18 -4.41 -2.65
C ALA A 56 -6.06 -4.77 -3.65
N GLU A 57 -6.13 -4.29 -4.90
CA GLU A 57 -5.10 -4.50 -5.92
C GLU A 57 -3.73 -3.93 -5.50
N ARG A 58 -3.71 -2.78 -4.83
CA ARG A 58 -2.47 -2.21 -4.28
C ARG A 58 -1.89 -3.08 -3.16
N MET A 59 -2.73 -3.65 -2.31
CA MET A 59 -2.30 -4.55 -1.25
C MET A 59 -1.77 -5.86 -1.84
N LEU A 60 -2.44 -6.44 -2.84
CA LEU A 60 -1.96 -7.61 -3.59
C LEU A 60 -0.58 -7.36 -4.20
N SER A 61 -0.39 -6.22 -4.87
CA SER A 61 0.91 -5.87 -5.46
C SER A 61 2.02 -5.78 -4.42
N LYS A 62 1.74 -5.23 -3.22
CA LYS A 62 2.69 -5.20 -2.10
C LYS A 62 2.99 -6.60 -1.56
N LEU A 63 1.97 -7.42 -1.35
CA LEU A 63 2.10 -8.79 -0.86
C LEU A 63 2.92 -9.65 -1.83
N GLN A 64 2.69 -9.51 -3.15
CA GLN A 64 3.49 -10.19 -4.17
C GLN A 64 4.97 -9.75 -4.14
N GLN A 65 5.25 -8.46 -3.92
CA GLN A 65 6.62 -7.98 -3.75
C GLN A 65 7.28 -8.55 -2.49
N GLU A 66 6.54 -8.58 -1.38
CA GLU A 66 7.01 -9.17 -0.12
C GLU A 66 7.28 -10.68 -0.30
N LYS A 67 6.34 -11.43 -0.89
CA LYS A 67 6.49 -12.86 -1.19
C LYS A 67 7.71 -13.14 -2.05
N ASN A 68 7.93 -12.35 -3.10
CA ASN A 68 9.11 -12.49 -3.97
C ASN A 68 10.41 -12.19 -3.21
N GLN A 69 10.39 -11.23 -2.28
CA GLN A 69 11.54 -10.99 -1.40
C GLN A 69 11.78 -12.19 -0.47
N THR A 70 10.74 -12.69 0.20
CA THR A 70 10.81 -13.84 1.11
C THR A 70 11.28 -15.10 0.38
N LEU A 71 10.86 -15.33 -0.87
CA LEU A 71 11.35 -16.43 -1.71
C LEU A 71 12.83 -16.29 -2.06
N ARG A 72 13.31 -15.07 -2.34
CA ARG A 72 14.75 -14.83 -2.56
C ARG A 72 15.55 -15.10 -1.29
N ASP A 73 15.03 -14.71 -0.14
CA ASP A 73 15.68 -14.98 1.15
C ASP A 73 15.69 -16.48 1.46
N LEU A 74 14.60 -17.20 1.17
CA LEU A 74 14.54 -18.67 1.30
C LEU A 74 15.58 -19.37 0.42
N ASN A 75 15.72 -18.94 -0.84
CA ASN A 75 16.73 -19.50 -1.74
C ASN A 75 18.17 -19.26 -1.25
N ARG A 76 18.44 -18.09 -0.66
CA ARG A 76 19.73 -17.80 -0.03
C ARG A 76 20.00 -18.69 1.17
N ILE A 77 19.01 -18.84 2.07
CA ILE A 77 19.12 -19.71 3.25
C ILE A 77 19.37 -21.16 2.83
N ASN A 78 18.70 -21.65 1.78
CA ASN A 78 18.92 -23.00 1.28
C ASN A 78 20.35 -23.17 0.71
N ALA A 79 20.87 -22.17 -0.02
CA ALA A 79 22.24 -22.20 -0.50
C ALA A 79 23.27 -22.15 0.66
N ASP A 80 22.99 -21.35 1.69
CA ASP A 80 23.83 -21.27 2.89
C ASP A 80 23.81 -22.60 3.68
N LEU A 81 22.67 -23.29 3.75
CA LEU A 81 22.54 -24.62 4.34
C LEU A 81 23.31 -25.68 3.55
N GLU A 82 23.25 -25.63 2.22
CA GLU A 82 24.02 -26.54 1.36
C GLU A 82 25.53 -26.33 1.55
N GLN A 83 25.98 -25.08 1.53
CA GLN A 83 27.37 -24.73 1.78
C GLN A 83 27.83 -25.17 3.19
N ASN A 84 27.02 -24.90 4.21
CA ASN A 84 27.30 -25.32 5.57
C ASN A 84 27.37 -26.85 5.71
N SER A 85 26.50 -27.59 5.01
CA SER A 85 26.55 -29.05 4.97
C SER A 85 27.82 -29.57 4.30
N LEU A 86 28.31 -28.92 3.24
CA LEU A 86 29.58 -29.30 2.60
C LEU A 86 30.78 -29.05 3.53
N GLU A 87 30.82 -27.90 4.20
CA GLU A 87 31.85 -27.57 5.19
C GLU A 87 31.85 -28.56 6.36
N MET A 88 30.67 -28.99 6.82
CA MET A 88 30.55 -30.01 7.86
C MET A 88 31.06 -31.38 7.40
N MET A 89 30.74 -31.82 6.17
CA MET A 89 31.24 -33.09 5.63
C MET A 89 32.77 -33.09 5.48
N GLU A 90 33.35 -31.97 5.03
CA GLU A 90 34.80 -31.83 4.94
C GLU A 90 35.45 -31.91 6.34
N LEU A 91 34.86 -31.23 7.32
CA LEU A 91 35.38 -31.21 8.68
C LEU A 91 35.25 -32.56 9.39
N GLU A 92 34.14 -33.28 9.16
CA GLU A 92 33.95 -34.64 9.65
C GLU A 92 35.00 -35.60 9.07
N SER A 93 35.36 -35.45 7.79
CA SER A 93 36.48 -36.19 7.20
C SER A 93 37.82 -35.84 7.85
N GLN A 94 38.10 -34.56 8.11
CA GLN A 94 39.34 -34.14 8.77
C GLN A 94 39.43 -34.62 10.22
N ILE A 95 38.30 -34.67 10.94
CA ILE A 95 38.21 -35.24 12.29
C ILE A 95 38.57 -36.72 12.23
N LEU A 96 37.93 -37.49 11.33
CA LEU A 96 38.20 -38.92 11.17
C LEU A 96 39.67 -39.20 10.82
N ASP A 97 40.24 -38.42 9.89
CA ASP A 97 41.66 -38.55 9.52
C ASP A 97 42.59 -38.23 10.71
N THR A 98 42.24 -37.22 11.51
CA THR A 98 43.00 -36.83 12.71
C THR A 98 42.89 -37.88 13.81
N GLU A 99 41.72 -38.48 14.01
CA GLU A 99 41.49 -39.59 14.94
C GLU A 99 42.30 -40.83 14.53
N ASN A 100 42.34 -41.16 13.24
CA ASN A 100 43.18 -42.24 12.72
C ASN A 100 44.68 -41.92 12.93
N ALA A 101 45.11 -40.69 12.65
CA ALA A 101 46.49 -40.26 12.90
C ALA A 101 46.86 -40.31 14.39
N LEU A 102 45.90 -40.03 15.29
CA LEU A 102 46.07 -40.18 16.73
C LEU A 102 46.26 -41.65 17.12
N MET A 103 45.50 -42.56 16.52
CA MET A 103 45.64 -43.99 16.74
C MET A 103 47.02 -44.49 16.29
N ASP A 104 47.43 -44.13 15.08
CA ASP A 104 48.75 -44.48 14.53
C ASP A 104 49.89 -43.88 15.37
N ALA A 105 49.76 -42.62 15.79
CA ALA A 105 50.73 -41.97 16.67
C ALA A 105 50.82 -42.68 18.02
N ASN A 106 49.70 -43.11 18.60
CA ASN A 106 49.70 -43.88 19.84
C ASN A 106 50.38 -45.25 19.69
N GLU A 107 50.22 -45.91 18.54
CA GLU A 107 50.93 -47.16 18.23
C GLU A 107 52.44 -46.92 18.07
N GLN A 108 52.85 -45.89 17.32
CA GLN A 108 54.26 -45.53 17.15
C GLN A 108 54.92 -45.13 18.48
N LEU A 109 54.17 -44.43 19.34
CA LEU A 109 54.61 -44.05 20.68
C LEU A 109 54.66 -45.23 21.64
N ALA A 110 54.10 -46.41 21.33
CA ALA A 110 54.22 -47.59 22.19
C ALA A 110 55.68 -48.03 22.36
N ALA A 111 56.48 -47.98 21.30
CA ALA A 111 57.92 -48.27 21.36
C ALA A 111 58.67 -47.20 22.19
N VAL A 112 58.30 -45.93 22.05
CA VAL A 112 58.88 -44.82 22.83
C VAL A 112 58.53 -44.95 24.31
N ASN A 113 57.27 -45.28 24.63
CA ASN A 113 56.81 -45.56 25.99
C ASN A 113 57.58 -46.72 26.62
N LYS A 114 57.75 -47.82 25.89
CA LYS A 114 58.55 -48.96 26.34
C LYS A 114 60.00 -48.57 26.63
N ARG A 115 60.65 -47.81 25.73
CA ARG A 115 62.02 -47.30 25.96
C ARG A 115 62.09 -46.40 27.20
N ILE A 116 61.11 -45.54 27.38
CA ILE A 116 61.00 -44.66 28.56
C ILE A 116 60.91 -45.49 29.83
N GLU A 117 60.07 -46.53 29.85
CA GLU A 117 59.90 -47.43 31.00
C GLU A 117 61.18 -48.21 31.31
N GLU A 118 61.80 -48.82 30.30
CA GLU A 118 63.06 -49.57 30.43
C GLU A 118 64.20 -48.66 30.95
N ARG A 119 64.34 -47.45 30.42
CA ARG A 119 65.35 -46.48 30.90
C ARG A 119 65.03 -45.97 32.30
N ASP A 120 63.77 -45.74 32.65
CA ASP A 120 63.38 -45.33 34.01
C ASP A 120 63.76 -46.42 35.03
N GLU A 121 63.61 -47.71 34.69
CA GLU A 121 64.05 -48.82 35.56
C GLU A 121 65.57 -48.84 35.72
N LEU A 122 66.33 -48.72 34.62
CA LEU A 122 67.80 -48.65 34.65
C LEU A 122 68.29 -47.47 35.50
N ILE A 123 67.70 -46.29 35.32
CA ILE A 123 68.04 -45.09 36.10
C ILE A 123 67.71 -45.31 37.58
N ARG A 124 66.55 -45.91 37.91
CA ARG A 124 66.16 -46.20 39.30
C ARG A 124 67.13 -47.17 39.98
N ASP A 125 67.52 -48.24 39.30
CA ASP A 125 68.47 -49.21 39.84
C ASP A 125 69.86 -48.60 40.00
N ARG A 126 70.29 -47.77 39.04
CA ARG A 126 71.53 -46.99 39.13
C ARG A 126 71.53 -46.06 40.35
N LEU A 127 70.46 -45.29 40.55
CA LEU A 127 70.29 -44.40 41.71
C LEU A 127 70.26 -45.17 43.03
N ARG A 128 69.57 -46.33 43.07
CA ARG A 128 69.51 -47.20 44.24
C ARG A 128 70.88 -47.78 44.59
N LEU A 129 71.68 -48.17 43.59
CA LEU A 129 73.05 -48.64 43.78
C LEU A 129 73.94 -47.52 44.32
N MET A 130 73.86 -46.31 43.75
CA MET A 130 74.57 -45.14 44.25
C MET A 130 74.20 -44.85 45.71
N TYR A 131 72.91 -44.87 46.04
CA TYR A 131 72.44 -44.66 47.42
C TYR A 131 72.94 -45.75 48.39
N LYS A 132 72.82 -47.03 48.03
CA LYS A 132 73.25 -48.18 48.87
C LYS A 132 74.76 -48.23 49.10
N LYS A 133 75.55 -47.77 48.15
CA LYS A 133 77.03 -47.76 48.22
C LYS A 133 77.59 -46.48 48.85
N GLY A 134 76.73 -45.53 49.23
CA GLY A 134 77.12 -44.21 49.78
C GLY A 134 77.56 -43.24 48.70
N GLU A 135 77.94 -42.00 49.06
CA GLU A 135 78.56 -41.06 48.12
C GLU A 135 79.83 -41.69 47.53
N VAL A 136 79.73 -42.28 46.34
CA VAL A 136 80.88 -42.84 45.63
C VAL A 136 81.77 -41.67 45.23
N LYS A 137 82.80 -41.40 46.04
CA LYS A 137 83.81 -40.40 45.69
C LYS A 137 84.62 -40.99 44.55
N TYR A 138 84.35 -40.56 43.31
CA TYR A 138 85.10 -40.98 42.12
C TYR A 138 86.62 -40.86 42.32
N LEU A 139 87.06 -39.85 43.09
CA LEU A 139 88.44 -39.67 43.49
C LEU A 139 88.98 -40.84 44.33
N GLU A 140 88.19 -41.41 45.24
CA GLU A 140 88.57 -42.56 46.08
C GLU A 140 88.73 -43.85 45.26
N VAL A 141 87.84 -44.06 44.28
CA VAL A 141 87.92 -45.21 43.35
C VAL A 141 89.17 -45.13 42.48
N LEU A 142 89.52 -43.92 42.03
CA LEU A 142 90.73 -43.64 41.28
C LEU A 142 92.00 -43.78 42.14
N MET A 143 92.00 -43.23 43.37
CA MET A 143 93.17 -43.25 44.26
C MET A 143 93.46 -44.63 44.88
N ASN A 144 92.50 -45.55 44.91
CA ASN A 144 92.71 -46.94 45.35
C ASN A 144 93.25 -47.85 44.22
N SER A 145 93.96 -47.27 43.25
CA SER A 145 94.60 -48.00 42.15
C SER A 145 95.90 -48.69 42.60
N ALA A 146 96.13 -49.93 42.16
CA ALA A 146 97.34 -50.68 42.48
C ALA A 146 98.58 -50.26 41.67
N SER A 147 98.39 -49.55 40.54
CA SER A 147 99.46 -49.04 39.68
C SER A 147 98.98 -47.86 38.83
N PHE A 148 99.91 -47.14 38.18
CA PHE A 148 99.58 -46.07 37.25
C PHE A 148 98.75 -46.58 36.04
N SER A 149 98.99 -47.80 35.57
CA SER A 149 98.17 -48.41 34.50
C SER A 149 96.75 -48.67 34.99
N ASP A 150 96.58 -49.25 36.19
CA ASP A 150 95.27 -49.48 36.81
C ASP A 150 94.51 -48.17 37.05
N PHE A 151 95.21 -47.09 37.42
CA PHE A 151 94.62 -45.75 37.52
C PHE A 151 94.06 -45.27 36.18
N LEU A 152 94.83 -45.38 35.08
CA LEU A 152 94.40 -44.97 33.75
C LEU A 152 93.21 -45.80 33.25
N ASP A 153 93.22 -47.12 33.49
CA ASP A 153 92.12 -48.01 33.15
C ASP A 153 90.85 -47.64 33.91
N ARG A 154 90.93 -47.41 35.23
CA ARG A 154 89.79 -46.97 36.04
C ARG A 154 89.26 -45.60 35.61
N MET A 155 90.14 -44.66 35.29
CA MET A 155 89.76 -43.34 34.78
C MET A 155 89.05 -43.45 33.43
N HIS A 156 89.54 -44.33 32.54
CA HIS A 156 88.91 -44.62 31.27
C HIS A 156 87.51 -45.23 31.46
N TYR A 157 87.37 -46.27 32.28
CA TYR A 157 86.08 -46.91 32.55
C TYR A 157 85.08 -45.98 33.24
N LEU A 158 85.52 -45.17 34.22
CA LEU A 158 84.66 -44.19 34.87
C LEU A 158 84.16 -43.14 33.88
N ASN A 159 85.00 -42.66 32.96
CA ASN A 159 84.58 -41.72 31.92
C ASN A 159 83.55 -42.35 30.97
N ILE A 160 83.74 -43.61 30.57
CA ILE A 160 82.73 -44.35 29.77
C ILE A 160 81.40 -44.44 30.52
N ILE A 161 81.44 -44.79 31.81
CA ILE A 161 80.24 -44.93 32.64
C ILE A 161 79.51 -43.60 32.79
N VAL A 162 80.21 -42.51 33.12
CA VAL A 162 79.61 -41.18 33.29
C VAL A 162 79.01 -40.67 31.97
N LYS A 163 79.71 -40.86 30.85
CA LYS A 163 79.19 -40.49 29.52
C LYS A 163 77.94 -41.30 29.16
N GLN A 164 77.91 -42.58 29.50
CA GLN A 164 76.74 -43.42 29.27
C GLN A 164 75.56 -42.99 30.15
N ASP A 165 75.79 -42.71 31.43
CA ASP A 165 74.76 -42.21 32.36
C ASP A 165 74.19 -40.87 31.87
N GLN A 166 75.04 -39.93 31.43
CA GLN A 166 74.61 -38.66 30.83
C GLN A 166 73.76 -38.88 29.58
N LYS A 167 74.22 -39.72 28.65
CA LYS A 167 73.51 -40.03 27.42
C LYS A 167 72.13 -40.64 27.68
N ILE A 168 72.03 -41.59 28.62
CA ILE A 168 70.73 -42.20 28.99
C ILE A 168 69.76 -41.14 29.51
N LEU A 169 70.23 -40.22 30.37
CA LEU A 169 69.40 -39.15 30.90
C LEU A 169 68.95 -38.15 29.82
N GLU A 170 69.85 -37.78 28.90
CA GLU A 170 69.54 -36.89 27.78
C GLU A 170 68.52 -37.52 26.83
N GLU A 171 68.72 -38.79 26.44
CA GLU A 171 67.79 -39.53 25.59
C GLU A 171 66.43 -39.74 26.27
N GLN A 172 66.42 -40.00 27.59
CA GLN A 172 65.20 -40.15 28.37
C GLN A 172 64.39 -38.85 28.41
N LYS A 173 65.07 -37.72 28.61
CA LYS A 173 64.44 -36.40 28.59
C LYS A 173 63.88 -36.08 27.20
N ALA A 174 64.63 -36.36 26.14
CA ALA A 174 64.20 -36.13 24.77
C ALA A 174 62.97 -36.98 24.41
N ASP A 175 62.98 -38.28 24.70
CA ASP A 175 61.84 -39.17 24.41
C ASP A 175 60.57 -38.73 25.18
N LYS A 176 60.70 -38.27 26.44
CA LYS A 176 59.57 -37.73 27.23
C LYS A 176 58.98 -36.46 26.62
N ILE A 177 59.83 -35.53 26.18
CA ILE A 177 59.40 -34.28 25.53
C ILE A 177 58.67 -34.59 24.22
N VAL A 178 59.25 -35.42 23.35
CA VAL A 178 58.65 -35.76 22.04
C VAL A 178 57.28 -36.41 22.21
N LYS A 179 57.13 -37.29 23.20
CA LYS A 179 55.84 -37.91 23.53
C LYS A 179 54.81 -36.85 23.92
N GLU A 180 55.13 -35.98 24.89
CA GLU A 180 54.23 -34.95 25.40
C GLU A 180 53.84 -33.97 24.29
N GLU A 181 54.81 -33.49 23.52
CA GLU A 181 54.59 -32.56 22.40
C GLU A 181 53.66 -33.17 21.34
N LYS A 182 53.91 -34.43 20.94
CA LYS A 182 53.10 -35.08 19.90
C LYS A 182 51.67 -35.34 20.36
N GLN A 183 51.48 -35.76 21.61
CA GLN A 183 50.15 -35.96 22.18
C GLN A 183 49.39 -34.63 22.30
N GLN A 184 50.06 -33.56 22.74
CA GLN A 184 49.46 -32.25 22.88
C GLN A 184 49.11 -31.62 21.52
N GLU A 185 49.98 -31.74 20.51
CA GLU A 185 49.72 -31.25 19.15
C GLU A 185 48.43 -31.84 18.58
N ILE A 186 48.28 -33.16 18.59
CA ILE A 186 47.12 -33.84 18.03
C ILE A 186 45.85 -33.53 18.82
N ALA A 187 45.93 -33.54 20.17
CA ALA A 187 44.79 -33.20 21.01
C ALA A 187 44.31 -31.75 20.78
N THR A 188 45.25 -30.81 20.57
CA THR A 188 44.92 -29.41 20.27
C THR A 188 44.26 -29.28 18.90
N HIS A 189 44.77 -30.00 17.90
CA HIS A 189 44.19 -29.99 16.56
C HIS A 189 42.77 -30.58 16.55
N LEU A 190 42.57 -31.73 17.21
CA LEU A 190 41.26 -32.37 17.32
C LEU A 190 40.25 -31.43 18.01
N ALA A 191 40.61 -30.83 19.15
CA ALA A 191 39.75 -29.89 19.85
C ALA A 191 39.38 -28.65 19.01
N MET A 192 40.30 -28.19 18.15
CA MET A 192 40.02 -27.10 17.21
C MET A 192 38.99 -27.52 16.15
N LEU A 193 39.13 -28.71 15.56
CA LEU A 193 38.21 -29.24 14.56
C LEU A 193 36.82 -29.48 15.15
N GLU A 194 36.73 -30.11 16.33
CA GLU A 194 35.47 -30.32 17.06
C GLU A 194 34.78 -28.99 17.39
N GLY A 195 35.55 -27.97 17.78
CA GLY A 195 35.03 -26.62 18.02
C GLY A 195 34.47 -25.97 16.75
N MET A 196 35.18 -26.07 15.63
CA MET A 196 34.69 -25.59 14.33
C MET A 196 33.41 -26.33 13.91
N TYR A 197 33.32 -27.62 14.17
CA TYR A 197 32.14 -28.43 13.85
C TYR A 197 30.93 -28.00 14.67
N ALA A 198 31.12 -27.78 15.97
CA ALA A 198 30.06 -27.30 16.86
C ALA A 198 29.52 -25.92 16.43
N GLU A 199 30.38 -25.01 15.98
CA GLU A 199 29.96 -23.71 15.44
C GLU A 199 29.19 -23.84 14.11
N LEU A 200 29.63 -24.73 13.21
CA LEU A 200 28.90 -25.01 11.97
C LEU A 200 27.53 -25.64 12.24
N GLU A 201 27.43 -26.57 13.18
CA GLU A 201 26.17 -27.21 13.57
C GLU A 201 25.21 -26.20 14.21
N LYS A 202 25.71 -25.31 15.06
CA LYS A 202 24.91 -24.20 15.60
C LYS A 202 24.36 -23.30 14.49
N LYS A 203 25.22 -22.92 13.53
CA LYS A 203 24.81 -22.14 12.36
C LYS A 203 23.75 -22.89 11.53
N ARG A 204 23.88 -24.20 11.35
CA ARG A 204 22.88 -25.05 10.68
C ARG A 204 21.51 -24.92 11.33
N ILE A 205 21.45 -25.08 12.65
CA ILE A 205 20.21 -24.99 13.43
C ILE A 205 19.57 -23.60 13.32
N GLU A 206 20.38 -22.53 13.39
CA GLU A 206 19.90 -21.15 13.21
C GLU A 206 19.31 -20.92 11.82
N LEU A 207 19.97 -21.44 10.77
CA LEU A 207 19.49 -21.36 9.38
C LEU A 207 18.20 -22.17 9.17
N GLU A 208 18.08 -23.35 9.77
CA GLU A 208 16.86 -24.17 9.69
C GLU A 208 15.66 -23.50 10.35
N GLU A 209 15.84 -22.89 11.51
CA GLU A 209 14.77 -22.15 12.16
C GLU A 209 14.37 -20.90 11.34
N LEU A 210 15.36 -20.18 10.80
CA LEU A 210 15.08 -19.04 9.92
C LEU A 210 14.33 -19.48 8.65
N ARG A 211 14.71 -20.62 8.06
CA ARG A 211 14.02 -21.22 6.91
C ARG A 211 12.56 -21.50 7.25
N ARG A 212 12.29 -22.15 8.38
CA ARG A 212 10.93 -22.45 8.85
C ARG A 212 10.09 -21.19 9.06
N GLN A 213 10.69 -20.13 9.61
CA GLN A 213 10.02 -18.83 9.76
C GLN A 213 9.65 -18.21 8.40
N ARG A 214 10.54 -18.31 7.39
CA ARG A 214 10.23 -17.84 6.03
C ARG A 214 9.13 -18.64 5.36
N GLU A 215 9.09 -19.96 5.54
CA GLU A 215 8.02 -20.82 5.02
C GLU A 215 6.66 -20.45 5.63
N VAL A 216 6.60 -20.22 6.95
CA VAL A 216 5.40 -19.74 7.64
C VAL A 216 4.98 -18.34 7.15
N GLN A 217 5.95 -17.43 6.94
CA GLN A 217 5.66 -16.10 6.39
C GLN A 217 5.05 -16.20 4.98
N ILE A 218 5.57 -17.07 4.11
CA ILE A 218 5.01 -17.30 2.77
C ILE A 218 3.56 -17.80 2.86
N ALA A 219 3.29 -18.77 3.73
CA ALA A 219 1.92 -19.28 3.92
C ALA A 219 0.96 -18.19 4.43
N SER A 220 1.43 -17.33 5.35
CA SER A 220 0.65 -16.17 5.82
C SER A 220 0.38 -15.17 4.70
N ILE A 221 1.39 -14.87 3.86
CA ILE A 221 1.21 -13.98 2.71
C ILE A 221 0.24 -14.57 1.70
N GLN A 222 0.32 -15.87 1.40
CA GLN A 222 -0.63 -16.55 0.50
C GLN A 222 -2.07 -16.45 0.99
N SER A 223 -2.31 -16.65 2.28
CA SER A 223 -3.64 -16.48 2.87
C SER A 223 -4.15 -15.04 2.76
N GLN A 224 -3.26 -14.05 2.92
CA GLN A 224 -3.61 -12.65 2.72
C GLN A 224 -3.87 -12.32 1.24
N GLU A 225 -3.10 -12.89 0.30
CA GLU A 225 -3.33 -12.76 -1.13
C GLU A 225 -4.73 -13.26 -1.50
N GLU A 226 -5.10 -14.48 -1.08
CA GLU A 226 -6.45 -15.05 -1.32
C GLU A 226 -7.57 -14.15 -0.76
N HIS A 227 -7.37 -13.60 0.45
CA HIS A 227 -8.32 -12.67 1.05
C HIS A 227 -8.53 -11.39 0.21
N TYR A 228 -7.44 -10.76 -0.25
CA TYR A 228 -7.54 -9.54 -1.06
C TYR A 228 -7.99 -9.82 -2.52
N GLU A 229 -7.68 -11.00 -3.07
CA GLU A 229 -8.20 -11.44 -4.36
C GLU A 229 -9.73 -11.54 -4.30
N HIS A 230 -10.28 -12.19 -3.27
CA HIS A 230 -11.72 -12.25 -3.07
C HIS A 230 -12.37 -10.87 -2.90
N ILE A 231 -11.75 -9.95 -2.15
CA ILE A 231 -12.25 -8.57 -2.03
C ILE A 231 -12.25 -7.87 -3.39
N SER A 232 -11.18 -8.03 -4.17
CA SER A 232 -11.05 -7.41 -5.49
C SER A 232 -12.11 -7.93 -6.46
N GLU A 233 -12.30 -9.25 -6.54
CA GLU A 233 -13.29 -9.90 -7.40
C GLU A 233 -14.72 -9.50 -7.02
N GLU A 234 -15.03 -9.47 -5.71
CA GLU A 234 -16.35 -9.05 -5.23
C GLU A 234 -16.61 -7.57 -5.57
N ALA A 235 -15.62 -6.70 -5.36
CA ALA A 235 -15.73 -5.29 -5.68
C ALA A 235 -15.90 -5.07 -7.19
N GLU A 236 -15.17 -5.78 -8.04
CA GLU A 236 -15.30 -5.71 -9.50
C GLU A 236 -16.70 -6.15 -9.94
N ARG A 237 -17.21 -7.27 -9.43
CA ARG A 237 -18.56 -7.76 -9.73
C ARG A 237 -19.62 -6.71 -9.38
N LEU A 238 -19.52 -6.11 -8.20
CA LEU A 238 -20.45 -5.06 -7.76
C LEU A 238 -20.32 -3.78 -8.61
N VAL A 239 -19.11 -3.40 -9.02
CA VAL A 239 -18.90 -2.28 -9.94
C VAL A 239 -19.59 -2.54 -11.28
N MET A 240 -19.48 -3.75 -11.83
CA MET A 240 -20.18 -4.12 -13.07
C MET A 240 -21.70 -4.10 -12.93
N GLU A 241 -22.22 -4.64 -11.82
CA GLU A 241 -23.66 -4.61 -11.51
C GLU A 241 -24.18 -3.17 -11.39
N LEU A 242 -23.46 -2.32 -10.66
CA LEU A 242 -23.81 -0.91 -10.49
C LEU A 242 -23.71 -0.14 -11.81
N ALA A 243 -22.74 -0.45 -12.69
CA ALA A 243 -22.64 0.15 -14.02
C ALA A 243 -23.82 -0.25 -14.91
N ALA A 244 -24.27 -1.50 -14.85
CA ALA A 244 -25.48 -1.96 -15.56
C ALA A 244 -26.73 -1.22 -15.05
N LYS A 245 -26.87 -1.09 -13.73
CA LYS A 245 -27.95 -0.34 -13.10
C LYS A 245 -27.91 1.15 -13.46
N GLU A 246 -26.72 1.76 -13.52
CA GLU A 246 -26.52 3.13 -13.97
C GLU A 246 -26.99 3.31 -15.42
N ALA A 247 -26.66 2.38 -16.32
CA ALA A 247 -27.09 2.41 -17.72
C ALA A 247 -28.63 2.30 -17.85
N GLU A 248 -29.28 1.47 -17.05
CA GLU A 248 -30.74 1.36 -17.01
C GLU A 248 -31.39 2.66 -16.53
N LEU A 249 -30.91 3.22 -15.41
CA LEU A 249 -31.39 4.49 -14.87
C LEU A 249 -31.18 5.65 -15.85
N ASN A 250 -30.07 5.67 -16.57
CA ASN A 250 -29.80 6.65 -17.63
C ASN A 250 -30.79 6.52 -18.80
N LYS A 251 -31.10 5.29 -19.25
CA LYS A 251 -32.15 5.05 -20.27
C LYS A 251 -33.52 5.51 -19.77
N LYS A 252 -33.88 5.20 -18.52
CA LYS A 252 -35.13 5.66 -17.90
C LYS A 252 -35.18 7.19 -17.81
N ALA A 253 -34.09 7.83 -17.41
CA ALA A 253 -33.98 9.29 -17.36
C ALA A 253 -34.14 9.94 -18.75
N GLN A 254 -33.59 9.33 -19.81
CA GLN A 254 -33.74 9.78 -21.19
C GLN A 254 -35.19 9.61 -21.69
N ALA A 255 -35.82 8.46 -21.44
CA ALA A 255 -37.23 8.22 -21.80
C ALA A 255 -38.18 9.22 -21.12
N LEU A 256 -37.95 9.50 -19.83
CA LEU A 256 -38.68 10.53 -19.09
C LEU A 256 -38.41 11.95 -19.62
N ARG A 257 -37.22 12.25 -20.17
CA ARG A 257 -36.91 13.52 -20.86
C ARG A 257 -37.68 13.66 -22.18
N ALA A 258 -37.79 12.60 -22.96
CA ALA A 258 -38.47 12.63 -24.26
C ALA A 258 -40.00 12.84 -24.16
N LYS A 259 -40.61 12.49 -23.03
CA LYS A 259 -42.05 12.60 -22.78
C LYS A 259 -42.54 13.99 -22.35
N ALA A 260 -41.62 14.89 -21.97
CA ALA A 260 -41.93 16.21 -21.37
C ALA A 260 -42.47 17.31 -22.34
N GLY A 261 -42.88 16.96 -23.57
CA GLY A 261 -43.50 17.86 -24.56
C GLY A 261 -42.52 18.78 -25.31
N LYS A 262 -42.66 18.87 -26.65
CA LYS A 262 -41.90 19.82 -27.47
C LYS A 262 -42.66 21.14 -27.58
N LEU A 263 -42.01 22.24 -27.22
CA LEU A 263 -42.48 23.61 -27.42
C LEU A 263 -42.53 23.95 -28.93
N ALA A 264 -43.51 24.75 -29.33
CA ALA A 264 -43.62 25.28 -30.68
C ALA A 264 -42.51 26.31 -30.97
N TYR A 265 -42.13 26.44 -32.23
CA TYR A 265 -41.19 27.47 -32.66
C TYR A 265 -41.78 28.87 -32.43
N PRO A 266 -41.06 29.80 -31.76
CA PRO A 266 -41.65 31.04 -31.23
C PRO A 266 -41.84 32.16 -32.28
N LEU A 267 -41.74 31.85 -33.57
CA LEU A 267 -41.93 32.77 -34.69
C LEU A 267 -42.77 32.10 -35.80
N PRO A 268 -43.46 32.86 -36.68
CA PRO A 268 -44.35 32.31 -37.72
C PRO A 268 -43.68 31.35 -38.71
N LYS A 269 -42.36 31.43 -38.88
CA LYS A 269 -41.55 30.55 -39.74
C LYS A 269 -40.14 30.43 -39.19
N LYS A 270 -39.39 29.42 -39.65
CA LYS A 270 -37.98 29.24 -39.24
C LYS A 270 -37.10 30.37 -39.77
N TYR A 271 -36.36 31.00 -38.88
CA TYR A 271 -35.36 32.02 -39.16
C TYR A 271 -33.97 31.54 -38.73
N ARG A 272 -32.92 32.24 -39.16
CA ARG A 272 -31.54 31.90 -38.82
C ARG A 272 -31.26 32.20 -37.34
N VAL A 273 -30.76 31.21 -36.61
CA VAL A 273 -30.17 31.43 -35.28
C VAL A 273 -28.84 32.16 -35.45
N SER A 274 -28.77 33.41 -34.96
CA SER A 274 -27.56 34.24 -35.01
C SER A 274 -26.62 34.02 -33.82
N SER A 275 -27.13 33.54 -32.69
CA SER A 275 -26.31 33.17 -31.52
C SER A 275 -26.93 31.98 -30.80
N ASN A 276 -26.13 30.97 -30.49
CA ASN A 276 -26.55 29.78 -29.73
C ASN A 276 -26.45 30.03 -28.21
N PHE A 277 -27.08 29.14 -27.43
CA PHE A 277 -26.94 29.08 -25.97
C PHE A 277 -25.51 28.74 -25.56
N GLY A 278 -25.07 29.24 -24.40
CA GLY A 278 -23.79 28.85 -23.81
C GLY A 278 -22.70 29.93 -23.85
N PRO A 279 -21.43 29.54 -23.64
CA PRO A 279 -20.30 30.47 -23.60
C PRO A 279 -20.12 31.22 -24.93
N ARG A 280 -19.99 32.55 -24.87
CA ARG A 280 -19.70 33.41 -26.02
C ARG A 280 -18.74 34.54 -25.65
N VAL A 281 -18.21 35.20 -26.68
CA VAL A 281 -17.60 36.52 -26.54
C VAL A 281 -18.74 37.54 -26.49
N ASP A 282 -18.68 38.48 -25.55
CA ASP A 282 -19.68 39.54 -25.44
C ASP A 282 -19.72 40.36 -26.73
N PRO A 283 -20.84 40.37 -27.48
CA PRO A 283 -20.91 41.00 -28.79
C PRO A 283 -20.87 42.54 -28.74
N ILE A 284 -21.00 43.14 -27.56
CA ILE A 284 -21.00 44.60 -27.36
C ILE A 284 -19.71 45.06 -26.68
N THR A 285 -19.20 44.30 -25.71
CA THR A 285 -18.01 44.69 -24.94
C THR A 285 -16.73 43.97 -25.37
N GLY A 286 -16.82 42.92 -26.20
CA GLY A 286 -15.67 42.13 -26.65
C GLY A 286 -15.05 41.22 -25.59
N LYS A 287 -15.62 41.16 -24.38
CA LYS A 287 -15.10 40.35 -23.27
C LYS A 287 -15.32 38.85 -23.52
N LYS A 288 -14.26 38.05 -23.37
CA LYS A 288 -14.32 36.58 -23.42
C LYS A 288 -14.93 36.05 -22.12
N GLY A 289 -15.70 34.96 -22.20
CA GLY A 289 -16.30 34.29 -21.04
C GLY A 289 -17.71 34.77 -20.67
N ALA A 290 -18.37 35.55 -21.52
CA ALA A 290 -19.79 35.87 -21.36
C ALA A 290 -20.63 34.60 -21.58
N HIS A 291 -21.78 34.48 -20.91
CA HIS A 291 -22.70 33.36 -21.10
C HIS A 291 -24.00 33.86 -21.73
N HIS A 292 -24.49 33.12 -22.71
CA HIS A 292 -25.76 33.37 -23.37
C HIS A 292 -26.82 32.44 -22.82
N SER A 293 -27.81 32.99 -22.13
CA SER A 293 -28.89 32.25 -21.44
C SER A 293 -30.04 31.81 -22.37
N GLY A 294 -29.91 32.02 -23.68
CA GLY A 294 -30.92 31.64 -24.66
C GLY A 294 -30.34 31.44 -26.05
N ILE A 295 -31.19 31.53 -27.07
CA ILE A 295 -30.82 31.61 -28.48
C ILE A 295 -31.30 32.93 -29.06
N ASP A 296 -30.51 33.50 -29.97
CA ASP A 296 -30.86 34.73 -30.69
C ASP A 296 -31.29 34.33 -32.10
N ILE A 297 -32.55 34.62 -32.45
CA ILE A 297 -33.14 34.27 -33.74
C ILE A 297 -33.31 35.55 -34.56
N ALA A 298 -32.51 35.71 -35.61
CA ALA A 298 -32.49 36.91 -36.44
C ALA A 298 -33.72 36.98 -37.36
N ALA A 299 -34.61 37.93 -37.12
CA ALA A 299 -35.83 38.15 -37.88
C ALA A 299 -36.08 39.65 -38.12
N PRO A 300 -36.78 40.04 -39.20
CA PRO A 300 -37.11 41.45 -39.44
C PRO A 300 -37.87 42.08 -38.28
N GLY A 301 -37.62 43.37 -38.01
CA GLY A 301 -38.37 44.13 -37.03
C GLY A 301 -39.87 44.14 -37.37
N GLY A 302 -40.73 43.98 -36.37
CA GLY A 302 -42.18 43.84 -36.55
C GLY A 302 -42.66 42.40 -36.82
N THR A 303 -41.76 41.42 -36.96
CA THR A 303 -42.16 40.00 -37.09
C THR A 303 -42.90 39.56 -35.83
N ASP A 304 -44.03 38.88 -35.96
CA ASP A 304 -44.79 38.39 -34.81
C ASP A 304 -43.96 37.41 -33.95
N ILE A 305 -44.07 37.53 -32.63
CA ILE A 305 -43.54 36.59 -31.65
C ILE A 305 -44.72 35.80 -31.10
N LEU A 306 -44.60 34.47 -31.14
CA LEU A 306 -45.66 33.54 -30.77
C LEU A 306 -45.31 32.83 -29.47
N ALA A 307 -46.31 32.57 -28.62
CA ALA A 307 -46.14 31.74 -27.44
C ALA A 307 -45.74 30.31 -27.86
N ALA A 308 -44.62 29.82 -27.34
CA ALA A 308 -44.09 28.49 -27.63
C ALA A 308 -44.92 27.35 -27.01
N GLY A 309 -45.82 27.67 -26.08
CA GLY A 309 -46.71 26.72 -25.43
C GLY A 309 -47.89 27.44 -24.78
N ASP A 310 -48.92 26.66 -24.42
CA ASP A 310 -50.02 27.15 -23.57
C ASP A 310 -49.46 27.61 -22.22
N GLY A 311 -49.98 28.71 -21.66
CA GLY A 311 -49.47 29.18 -20.38
C GLY A 311 -50.08 30.47 -19.84
N VAL A 312 -49.48 30.98 -18.77
CA VAL A 312 -49.84 32.24 -18.11
C VAL A 312 -48.64 33.19 -18.16
N VAL A 313 -48.89 34.42 -18.57
CA VAL A 313 -47.84 35.45 -18.63
C VAL A 313 -47.44 35.89 -17.21
N LEU A 314 -46.21 35.58 -16.80
CA LEU A 314 -45.65 35.99 -15.50
C LEU A 314 -45.13 37.42 -15.50
N ALA A 315 -44.57 37.85 -16.63
CA ALA A 315 -44.01 39.18 -16.81
C ALA A 315 -44.25 39.67 -18.24
N ALA A 316 -44.53 40.96 -18.38
CA ALA A 316 -44.68 41.67 -19.64
C ALA A 316 -44.32 43.14 -19.37
N GLN A 317 -43.02 43.45 -19.44
CA GLN A 317 -42.49 44.75 -18.99
C GLN A 317 -41.13 45.05 -19.64
N TRP A 318 -40.55 46.20 -19.31
CA TRP A 318 -39.18 46.55 -19.69
C TRP A 318 -38.17 46.12 -18.60
N VAL A 319 -37.07 45.47 -18.99
CA VAL A 319 -35.94 45.14 -18.10
C VAL A 319 -34.62 45.55 -18.74
N ASN A 320 -33.72 46.11 -17.94
CA ASN A 320 -32.38 46.48 -18.41
C ASN A 320 -31.64 45.24 -18.93
N GLY A 321 -31.03 45.34 -20.12
CA GLY A 321 -30.46 44.19 -20.83
C GLY A 321 -31.44 43.54 -21.80
N TYR A 322 -32.58 43.01 -21.34
CA TYR A 322 -33.56 42.31 -22.18
C TYR A 322 -34.47 43.25 -23.02
N GLY A 323 -34.59 44.52 -22.64
CA GLY A 323 -35.54 45.44 -23.27
C GLY A 323 -36.98 45.10 -22.91
N ASN A 324 -37.91 45.26 -23.85
CA ASN A 324 -39.26 44.75 -23.71
C ASN A 324 -39.22 43.23 -23.75
N TYR A 325 -39.74 42.58 -22.70
CA TYR A 325 -39.71 41.13 -22.61
C TYR A 325 -40.98 40.56 -21.99
N VAL A 326 -41.24 39.29 -22.31
CA VAL A 326 -42.34 38.50 -21.79
C VAL A 326 -41.79 37.20 -21.21
N ILE A 327 -42.30 36.78 -20.04
CA ILE A 327 -42.12 35.41 -19.53
C ILE A 327 -43.49 34.74 -19.51
N ILE A 328 -43.56 33.53 -20.04
CA ILE A 328 -44.74 32.66 -19.96
C ILE A 328 -44.38 31.46 -19.11
N ASP A 329 -45.23 31.18 -18.12
CA ASP A 329 -45.23 29.93 -17.36
C ASP A 329 -46.13 28.92 -18.06
N HIS A 330 -45.56 27.79 -18.46
CA HIS A 330 -46.28 26.69 -19.10
C HIS A 330 -46.80 25.66 -18.08
N GLY A 331 -46.67 25.96 -16.79
CA GLY A 331 -46.92 25.04 -15.71
C GLY A 331 -45.78 24.06 -15.54
N ASP A 332 -46.08 22.97 -14.84
CA ASP A 332 -45.11 21.91 -14.61
C ASP A 332 -45.14 20.93 -15.77
N ASN A 333 -43.97 20.52 -16.24
CA ASN A 333 -43.88 19.37 -17.14
C ASN A 333 -44.26 18.08 -16.39
N GLU A 334 -44.29 16.96 -17.11
CA GLU A 334 -44.60 15.63 -16.53
C GLU A 334 -43.65 15.20 -15.39
N LYS A 335 -42.59 15.97 -15.15
CA LYS A 335 -41.61 15.79 -14.07
C LYS A 335 -41.82 16.77 -12.92
N GLY A 336 -42.96 17.44 -12.81
CA GLY A 336 -43.23 18.40 -11.74
C GLY A 336 -42.27 19.60 -11.74
N GLN A 337 -41.56 19.84 -12.84
CA GLN A 337 -40.63 20.96 -12.95
C GLN A 337 -41.30 22.10 -13.69
N SER A 338 -41.22 23.30 -13.12
CA SER A 338 -41.81 24.49 -13.71
C SER A 338 -41.08 24.86 -15.00
N VAL A 339 -41.82 24.95 -16.11
CA VAL A 339 -41.29 25.26 -17.44
C VAL A 339 -41.68 26.66 -17.84
N TRP A 340 -40.71 27.55 -17.99
CA TRP A 340 -40.94 28.91 -18.47
C TRP A 340 -40.28 29.12 -19.82
N THR A 341 -40.86 30.02 -20.60
CA THR A 341 -40.20 30.60 -21.76
C THR A 341 -40.05 32.10 -21.59
N LEU A 342 -38.91 32.62 -22.04
CA LEU A 342 -38.61 34.05 -22.05
C LEU A 342 -38.44 34.53 -23.48
N TYR A 343 -39.03 35.67 -23.79
CA TYR A 343 -38.99 36.31 -25.10
C TYR A 343 -38.56 37.76 -24.90
N ALA A 344 -37.47 38.19 -25.50
CA ALA A 344 -36.88 39.51 -25.26
C ALA A 344 -36.58 40.29 -26.55
N HIS A 345 -36.10 41.53 -26.36
CA HIS A 345 -35.79 42.52 -27.39
C HIS A 345 -36.99 42.97 -28.23
N MET A 346 -38.21 42.84 -27.72
CA MET A 346 -39.43 43.15 -28.48
C MET A 346 -39.52 44.64 -28.85
N SER A 347 -40.03 44.95 -30.05
CA SER A 347 -40.42 46.33 -30.41
C SER A 347 -41.73 46.71 -29.72
N LYS A 348 -42.65 45.75 -29.59
CA LYS A 348 -43.98 45.92 -29.01
C LYS A 348 -44.39 44.66 -28.24
N ILE A 349 -44.91 44.83 -27.03
CA ILE A 349 -45.57 43.77 -26.26
C ILE A 349 -47.05 43.79 -26.60
N SER A 350 -47.63 42.64 -26.96
CA SER A 350 -49.05 42.48 -27.32
C SER A 350 -49.84 41.69 -26.27
N THR A 351 -49.23 41.40 -25.12
CA THR A 351 -49.86 40.70 -23.99
C THR A 351 -49.61 41.45 -22.67
N LYS A 352 -50.17 40.98 -21.56
CA LYS A 352 -50.01 41.57 -20.23
C LYS A 352 -49.86 40.50 -19.15
N LYS A 353 -49.22 40.85 -18.04
CA LYS A 353 -49.08 39.97 -16.87
C LYS A 353 -50.46 39.42 -16.45
N GLY A 354 -50.52 38.12 -16.18
CA GLY A 354 -51.72 37.38 -15.81
C GLY A 354 -52.59 36.92 -16.99
N ALA A 355 -52.28 37.31 -18.23
CA ALA A 355 -52.99 36.80 -19.40
C ALA A 355 -52.71 35.30 -19.59
N LYS A 356 -53.77 34.54 -19.92
CA LYS A 356 -53.65 33.17 -20.42
C LYS A 356 -53.42 33.24 -21.93
N VAL A 357 -52.45 32.50 -22.43
CA VAL A 357 -52.09 32.45 -23.85
C VAL A 357 -52.04 31.01 -24.34
N LYS A 358 -52.33 30.80 -25.62
CA LYS A 358 -52.23 29.50 -26.30
C LYS A 358 -50.96 29.37 -27.11
N ALA A 359 -50.45 28.16 -27.30
CA ALA A 359 -49.35 27.90 -28.21
C ALA A 359 -49.66 28.47 -29.60
N GLY A 360 -48.74 29.26 -30.16
CA GLY A 360 -48.93 29.96 -31.43
C GLY A 360 -49.65 31.33 -31.33
N GLU A 361 -50.12 31.75 -30.14
CA GLU A 361 -50.74 33.05 -29.96
C GLU A 361 -49.70 34.19 -30.01
N LYS A 362 -50.02 35.30 -30.69
CA LYS A 362 -49.14 36.47 -30.78
C LYS A 362 -49.01 37.16 -29.43
N ILE A 363 -47.79 37.27 -28.93
CA ILE A 363 -47.46 37.91 -27.64
C ILE A 363 -46.64 39.20 -27.79
N GLY A 364 -46.09 39.45 -28.97
CA GLY A 364 -45.30 40.64 -29.24
C GLY A 364 -44.77 40.68 -30.68
N GLU A 365 -43.85 41.60 -30.91
CA GLU A 365 -43.19 41.79 -32.21
C GLU A 365 -41.68 41.91 -32.02
N VAL A 366 -40.92 41.31 -32.93
CA VAL A 366 -39.45 41.35 -32.97
C VAL A 366 -38.99 42.81 -33.07
N GLY A 367 -37.98 43.16 -32.29
CA GLY A 367 -37.33 44.45 -32.35
C GLY A 367 -35.86 44.35 -31.99
N SER A 368 -35.32 45.47 -31.51
CA SER A 368 -33.93 45.58 -31.05
C SER A 368 -33.86 46.41 -29.77
N THR A 369 -34.84 46.26 -28.88
CA THR A 369 -34.88 47.01 -27.61
C THR A 369 -33.92 46.44 -26.57
N GLY A 370 -33.52 47.26 -25.60
CA GLY A 370 -32.53 46.87 -24.59
C GLY A 370 -31.13 46.74 -25.19
N ARG A 371 -30.39 45.71 -24.74
CA ARG A 371 -29.00 45.51 -25.12
C ARG A 371 -28.90 44.53 -26.30
N SER A 372 -29.13 45.05 -27.50
CA SER A 372 -29.18 44.31 -28.76
C SER A 372 -28.30 44.97 -29.83
N THR A 373 -27.73 44.17 -30.75
CA THR A 373 -26.93 44.64 -31.89
C THR A 373 -27.73 44.76 -33.20
N GLY A 374 -28.97 44.30 -33.22
CA GLY A 374 -29.85 44.33 -34.39
C GLY A 374 -31.17 43.59 -34.15
N ASN A 375 -32.10 43.61 -35.10
CA ASN A 375 -33.41 42.99 -34.91
C ASN A 375 -33.30 41.46 -34.76
N HIS A 376 -33.72 40.93 -33.61
CA HIS A 376 -33.78 39.49 -33.31
C HIS A 376 -34.72 39.20 -32.14
N LEU A 377 -35.17 37.95 -32.03
CA LEU A 377 -35.80 37.42 -30.82
C LEU A 377 -34.72 36.73 -29.97
N HIS A 378 -34.53 37.20 -28.74
CA HIS A 378 -33.83 36.41 -27.72
C HIS A 378 -34.84 35.50 -27.03
N PHE A 379 -34.67 34.19 -27.18
CA PHE A 379 -35.56 33.15 -26.68
C PHE A 379 -34.86 32.25 -25.67
N GLU A 380 -35.44 32.10 -24.49
CA GLU A 380 -34.95 31.15 -23.48
C GLU A 380 -36.01 30.13 -23.12
N VAL A 381 -35.55 28.93 -22.77
CA VAL A 381 -36.33 27.94 -22.03
C VAL A 381 -35.71 27.87 -20.64
N ARG A 382 -36.55 27.92 -19.61
CA ARG A 382 -36.11 27.80 -18.22
C ARG A 382 -36.81 26.63 -17.56
N ILE A 383 -36.05 25.78 -16.90
CA ILE A 383 -36.56 24.68 -16.08
C ILE A 383 -36.24 25.02 -14.63
N ASN A 384 -37.27 25.07 -13.77
CA ASN A 384 -37.13 25.53 -12.39
C ASN A 384 -36.38 26.88 -12.31
N GLN A 385 -36.75 27.82 -13.20
CA GLN A 385 -36.17 29.17 -13.31
C GLN A 385 -34.72 29.25 -13.81
N VAL A 386 -34.05 28.12 -14.04
CA VAL A 386 -32.69 28.07 -14.59
C VAL A 386 -32.75 27.96 -16.11
N ALA A 387 -32.05 28.87 -16.81
CA ALA A 387 -31.94 28.83 -18.26
C ALA A 387 -31.21 27.57 -18.74
N VAL A 388 -31.80 26.89 -19.72
CA VAL A 388 -31.24 25.71 -20.39
C VAL A 388 -31.18 25.96 -21.90
N ASP A 389 -30.41 25.14 -22.62
CA ASP A 389 -30.38 25.20 -24.08
C ASP A 389 -31.81 25.02 -24.64
N PRO A 390 -32.38 26.02 -25.35
CA PRO A 390 -33.70 25.94 -25.95
C PRO A 390 -33.78 24.94 -27.12
N ALA A 391 -32.67 24.66 -27.82
CA ALA A 391 -32.68 23.85 -29.05
C ALA A 391 -33.36 22.47 -28.93
N PRO A 392 -33.15 21.66 -27.87
CA PRO A 392 -33.84 20.38 -27.71
C PRO A 392 -35.32 20.48 -27.36
N TYR A 393 -35.81 21.66 -26.96
CA TYR A 393 -37.20 21.85 -26.54
C TYR A 393 -38.10 22.39 -27.65
N ILE A 394 -37.54 22.92 -28.74
CA ILE A 394 -38.31 23.56 -29.82
C ILE A 394 -38.47 22.63 -31.03
N ASN A 395 -39.65 22.62 -31.65
CA ASN A 395 -39.98 21.91 -32.90
C ASN A 395 -39.40 22.54 -34.19
#